data_AF-A0AAW9EIE9-F1
#
_entry.id   AF-A0AAW9EIE9-F1
#
_cell.length_a   1.000
_cell.length_b   1.000
_cell.length_c   1.000
_cell.angle_alpha   90.00
_cell.angle_beta   90.00
_cell.angle_gamma   90.00
#
_symmetry.space_group_name_H-M   'P 1'
#
loop_
_entity.id
_entity.type
_entity.pdbx_description
1 polymer ?
#
loop_
_entity_poly.entity_id
_entity_poly.type
_entity_poly.pdbx_seq_one_letter_code
_entity_poly.pdbx_strand_id
1 'polypeptide(L)' 'VMLAYSARNRSASIRIPVVASMKARRIEVRFPDPLANPYLAFAAQLMAGLDGIINKIHPGDAMDKNLYD' A
#
# COMPACT_ATOMS: atom_id res chain seq x y z
N VAL A 1 -2.48 2.70 -13.46
CA VAL A 1 -2.09 2.48 -12.05
C VAL A 1 -2.37 1.03 -11.73
N MET A 2 -1.36 0.26 -11.34
CA MET A 2 -1.53 -1.19 -11.10
C MET A 2 -1.62 -1.45 -9.59
N LEU A 3 -2.70 -2.11 -9.16
CA LEU A 3 -2.92 -2.49 -7.77
C LEU A 3 -1.97 -3.65 -7.42
N ALA A 4 -0.78 -3.29 -6.98
CA ALA A 4 0.28 -4.21 -6.59
C ALA A 4 1.10 -3.62 -5.44
N TYR A 5 1.83 -4.48 -4.73
CA TYR A 5 2.82 -4.08 -3.74
C TYR A 5 4.24 -4.49 -4.15
N SER A 6 5.22 -3.64 -3.84
CA SER A 6 6.65 -3.94 -4.04
C SER A 6 7.53 -3.12 -3.10
N ALA A 7 8.72 -3.63 -2.77
CA ALA A 7 9.67 -2.95 -1.89
C ALA A 7 10.48 -1.85 -2.60
N ARG A 8 10.75 -2.02 -3.91
CA ARG A 8 11.60 -1.08 -4.68
C ARG A 8 10.86 -0.40 -5.81
N ASN A 9 9.74 -0.97 -6.27
CA ASN A 9 9.06 -0.46 -7.44
C ASN A 9 8.22 0.79 -7.14
N ARG A 10 8.46 1.87 -7.91
CA ARG A 10 7.70 3.12 -7.82
C ARG A 10 6.47 3.15 -8.74
N SER A 11 6.26 2.15 -9.58
CA SER A 11 5.02 2.01 -10.36
C SER A 11 3.91 1.28 -9.59
N ALA A 12 4.25 0.68 -8.44
CA ALA A 12 3.30 0.00 -7.55
C ALA A 12 2.49 1.01 -6.72
N SER A 13 1.19 0.72 -6.57
CA SER A 13 0.25 1.49 -5.74
C SER A 13 0.59 1.46 -4.24
N ILE A 14 1.18 0.36 -3.77
CA ILE A 14 1.64 0.21 -2.38
C ILE A 14 3.15 -0.05 -2.39
N ARG A 15 3.92 0.78 -1.69
CA ARG A 15 5.37 0.60 -1.52
C ARG A 15 5.66 0.07 -0.11
N ILE A 16 6.63 -0.83 0.00
CA ILE A 16 7.21 -1.26 1.29
C ILE A 16 8.58 -0.56 1.45
N PRO A 17 8.70 0.51 2.25
CA PRO A 17 9.97 1.22 2.42
C PRO A 17 11.02 0.32 3.08
N VAL A 18 12.21 0.24 2.48
CA VAL A 18 13.37 -0.42 3.10
C VAL A 18 13.87 0.45 4.25
N VAL A 19 13.74 -0.04 5.48
CA VAL A 19 14.12 0.66 6.71
C VAL A 19 15.08 -0.18 7.53
N ALA A 20 16.05 0.46 8.18
CA ALA A 20 17.03 -0.23 9.03
C ALA A 20 16.44 -0.69 10.37
N SER A 21 15.47 0.05 10.92
CA SER A 21 14.84 -0.24 12.21
C SER A 21 13.55 -1.03 12.04
N MET A 22 13.41 -2.12 12.82
CA MET A 22 12.16 -2.89 12.86
C MET A 22 10.96 -2.03 13.33
N LYS A 23 11.19 -1.03 14.18
CA LYS A 23 10.14 -0.12 14.66
C LYS A 23 9.60 0.81 13.57
N ALA A 24 10.31 0.98 12.46
CA ALA A 24 9.92 1.87 11.36
C ALA A 24 9.19 1.14 10.21
N ARG A 25 8.91 -0.17 10.38
CA ARG A 25 8.25 -1.00 9.37
C ARG A 25 6.84 -0.47 9.11
N ARG A 26 6.53 -0.20 7.84
CA ARG A 26 5.23 0.34 7.41
C ARG A 26 4.99 0.03 5.95
N ILE A 27 3.78 0.31 5.50
CA ILE A 27 3.41 0.38 4.08
C ILE A 27 3.17 1.85 3.70
N GLU A 28 3.36 2.17 2.43
CA GLU A 28 3.06 3.48 1.88
C GLU A 28 2.04 3.31 0.74
N VAL A 29 0.84 3.84 0.95
CA VAL A 29 -0.25 3.85 -0.03
C VAL A 29 -0.12 5.12 -0.87
N ARG A 30 0.09 4.99 -2.18
CA ARG A 30 0.56 6.09 -3.04
C ARG A 30 -0.47 6.67 -4.00
N PHE A 31 -1.66 6.08 -4.08
CA PHE A 31 -2.76 6.56 -4.92
C PHE A 31 -3.62 7.70 -4.34
N PRO A 32 -3.67 7.98 -3.02
CA PRO A 32 -4.38 9.15 -2.52
C PRO A 32 -3.69 10.45 -2.95
N ASP A 33 -4.49 11.48 -3.23
CA ASP A 33 -4.02 12.81 -3.62
C ASP A 33 -4.56 13.90 -2.66
N PRO A 34 -4.04 15.15 -2.72
CA PRO A 34 -4.43 16.22 -1.82
C PRO A 34 -5.87 16.75 -1.97
N LEU A 35 -6.61 16.34 -3.01
CA LEU A 35 -8.03 16.69 -3.15
C LEU A 35 -8.92 15.85 -2.22
N ALA A 36 -8.41 14.73 -1.71
CA ALA A 36 -9.13 13.89 -0.77
C ALA A 36 -9.27 14.58 0.61
N ASN A 37 -10.45 14.46 1.21
CA ASN A 37 -10.62 14.84 2.61
C ASN A 37 -9.77 13.91 3.49
N PRO A 38 -8.81 14.43 4.28
CA PRO A 38 -7.86 13.58 5.02
C PRO A 38 -8.54 12.71 6.08
N TYR A 39 -9.62 13.19 6.70
CA TYR A 39 -10.37 12.41 7.69
C TYR A 39 -11.03 11.19 7.05
N LEU A 40 -11.69 11.39 5.90
CA LEU A 40 -12.36 10.31 5.19
C LEU A 40 -11.35 9.35 4.54
N ALA A 41 -10.26 9.87 3.98
CA ALA A 41 -9.23 9.07 3.35
C ALA A 41 -8.57 8.11 4.34
N PHE A 42 -8.17 8.60 5.52
CA PHE A 42 -7.56 7.74 6.55
C PHE A 42 -8.56 6.76 7.15
N ALA A 43 -9.81 7.19 7.40
CA ALA A 43 -10.85 6.30 7.90
C ALA A 43 -11.13 5.16 6.92
N ALA A 44 -11.28 5.45 5.62
CA ALA A 44 -11.53 4.44 4.59
C ALA A 44 -10.36 3.45 4.46
N GLN A 45 -9.12 3.93 4.50
CA GLN A 45 -7.93 3.07 4.46
C GLN A 45 -7.83 2.15 5.67
N LEU A 46 -8.14 2.65 6.88
CA LEU A 46 -8.16 1.84 8.09
C LEU A 46 -9.22 0.74 8.00
N MET A 47 -10.44 1.10 7.59
CA MET A 47 -11.53 0.12 7.46
C MET A 47 -11.22 -0.95 6.42
N ALA A 48 -10.65 -0.57 5.26
CA ALA A 48 -10.21 -1.54 4.25
C ALA A 48 -9.10 -2.47 4.77
N GLY A 49 -8.16 -1.96 5.57
CA GLY A 49 -7.12 -2.77 6.20
C GLY A 49 -7.68 -3.74 7.25
N LEU A 50 -8.62 -3.29 8.08
CA LEU A 50 -9.29 -4.13 9.09
C LEU A 50 -10.10 -5.25 8.43
N ASP A 51 -10.85 -4.95 7.37
CA ASP A 51 -11.60 -5.95 6.62
C ASP A 51 -10.67 -7.04 6.05
N GLY A 52 -9.54 -6.64 5.47
CA GLY A 52 -8.52 -7.57 4.98
C GLY A 52 -7.95 -8.49 6.07
N ILE A 53 -7.81 -7.99 7.31
CA ILE A 53 -7.37 -8.79 8.45
C ILE A 53 -8.46 -9.78 8.88
N ILE A 54 -9.70 -9.31 9.04
CA ILE A 54 -10.84 -10.13 9.48
C ILE A 54 -11.09 -11.29 8.50
N ASN A 55 -11.07 -10.98 7.21
CA ASN A 55 -11.34 -11.93 6.14
C ASN A 55 -10.07 -12.69 5.67
N LYS A 56 -8.91 -12.43 6.29
CA LYS A 56 -7.61 -13.04 5.95
C LYS A 56 -7.30 -12.95 4.45
N ILE A 57 -7.55 -11.79 3.85
CA ILE A 57 -7.36 -11.58 2.41
C ILE A 57 -5.87 -11.61 2.10
N HIS A 58 -5.45 -12.58 1.27
CA HIS A 58 -4.09 -12.62 0.76
C HIS A 58 -3.89 -11.50 -0.28
N PRO A 59 -2.86 -10.63 -0.16
CA PRO A 59 -2.68 -9.47 -1.04
C PRO A 59 -2.16 -9.81 -2.45
N GLY A 60 -2.02 -11.11 -2.76
CA GLY A 60 -1.33 -11.62 -3.95
C GLY A 60 0.18 -11.69 -3.75
N ASP A 61 0.90 -12.05 -4.80
CA ASP A 61 2.37 -12.09 -4.78
C ASP A 61 2.97 -10.70 -5.04
N ALA A 62 4.16 -10.46 -4.51
CA ALA A 62 4.89 -9.22 -4.73
C ALA A 62 5.25 -9.08 -6.22
N MET A 63 5.03 -7.89 -6.79
CA MET A 63 5.29 -7.66 -8.21
C MET A 63 6.50 -6.76 -8.43
N ASP A 64 7.66 -7.41 -8.59
CA ASP A 64 8.97 -6.76 -8.71
C ASP A 64 9.41 -6.46 -10.15
N LYS A 65 8.53 -6.68 -11.14
CA LYS A 65 8.75 -6.26 -12.54
C LYS A 65 8.32 -4.81 -12.74
N ASN A 66 8.96 -4.09 -13.66
CA ASN A 66 8.53 -2.74 -14.06
C ASN A 66 7.08 -2.80 -14.58
N LEU A 67 6.14 -2.07 -13.96
CA LEU A 67 4.69 -2.22 -14.23
C LEU A 67 4.18 -1.24 -15.30
N TYR A 68 5.10 -0.59 -16.03
CA TYR A 68 4.80 0.26 -17.18
C TYR A 68 5.09 -0.43 -18.53
N ASP A 69 5.75 -1.59 -18.50
CA ASP A 69 5.96 -2.48 -19.65
C ASP A 69 4.89 -3.59 -19.68
#